data_AF-A0A6A5TNI5-F1
#
_entry.id   AF-A0A6A5TNI5-F1
#
_cell.length_a   1.000
_cell.length_b   1.000
_cell.length_c   1.000
_cell.angle_alpha   90.00
_cell.angle_beta   90.00
_cell.angle_gamma   90.00
#
_symmetry.space_group_name_H-M   'P 1'
#
loop_
_entity.id
_entity.type
_entity.pdbx_description
1 polymer ?
#
loop_
_entity_poly.entity_id
_entity_poly.type
_entity_poly.pdbx_seq_one_letter_code
_entity_poly.pdbx_strand_id
1 'polypeptide(L)'
;MANALKDSPIKAVQVEALVVMKLVNHASKTFPTVATGSIVGMESSNQPGLLEVTSSFPFPTIDAPATDSHQDRDSAANLAAAAPRNKANIAYQNEMIKFLREVNVDANNVGWYTSTSMGNFINLNTIENQFFYQKEANERAVALVHDVSRSSQGALNLRAYRLSQAFLTAFKESKFTTESLQKSGLRYQDILVELPVTIHNSHLLTSLLHQLPSDIPTEELSFPPNLAALRQDPNTPEPPFCPNYDSLDLSIDPFLEKSCDLLLESIENHHTELNNHSYYQRSLAREQAKITAWQQKRKAENAARTASKQPLLPEDEWQRLFKLPQEPSRLETLLNSRQVEQYARQVDGFAAGVSSKMFAVKGNLLPGE
;
A
#
# COMPACT_ATOMS: atom_id res chain seq x y z
N MET A 1 -12.89 6.10 -7.72
CA MET A 1 -11.71 5.62 -8.46
C MET A 1 -11.51 6.27 -9.83
N ALA A 2 -12.49 6.27 -10.75
CA ALA A 2 -12.31 6.81 -12.11
C ALA A 2 -11.95 8.30 -12.22
N ASN A 3 -12.36 9.13 -11.24
CA ASN A 3 -12.01 10.57 -11.24
C ASN A 3 -10.57 10.84 -10.75
N ALA A 4 -10.03 10.02 -9.85
CA ALA A 4 -8.68 10.22 -9.31
C ALA A 4 -7.56 9.85 -10.30
N LEU A 5 -7.86 8.97 -11.27
CA LEU A 5 -6.95 8.61 -12.36
C LEU A 5 -6.80 9.72 -13.41
N LYS A 6 -7.78 10.64 -13.53
CA LYS A 6 -7.73 11.74 -14.51
C LYS A 6 -6.70 12.80 -14.14
N ASP A 7 -6.51 13.02 -12.84
CA ASP A 7 -5.59 14.03 -12.32
C ASP A 7 -4.19 13.47 -12.01
N SER A 8 -3.98 12.16 -12.21
CA SER A 8 -2.68 11.51 -12.00
C SER A 8 -1.80 11.64 -13.25
N PRO A 9 -0.50 12.00 -13.11
CA PRO A 9 0.43 12.02 -14.24
C PRO A 9 0.72 10.61 -14.76
N ILE A 10 0.51 9.57 -13.93
CA ILE A 10 0.67 8.15 -14.32
C ILE A 10 -0.70 7.49 -14.31
N LYS A 11 -1.02 6.79 -15.40
CA LYS A 11 -2.30 6.11 -15.60
C LYS A 11 -2.19 4.60 -15.52
N ALA A 12 -1.03 4.04 -15.87
CA ALA A 12 -0.79 2.60 -15.86
C ALA A 12 0.69 2.31 -15.56
N VAL A 13 0.95 1.11 -15.06
CA VAL A 13 2.30 0.63 -14.76
C VAL A 13 2.54 -0.68 -15.51
N GLN A 14 3.59 -0.72 -16.30
CA GLN A 14 4.09 -1.93 -16.92
C GLN A 14 5.31 -2.40 -16.14
N VAL A 15 5.32 -3.66 -15.72
CA VAL A 15 6.41 -4.23 -14.93
C VAL A 15 7.03 -5.39 -15.70
N GLU A 16 8.34 -5.35 -15.90
CA GLU A 16 9.07 -6.47 -16.48
C GLU A 16 9.03 -7.69 -15.55
N ALA A 17 8.86 -8.89 -16.10
CA ALA A 17 8.80 -10.10 -15.28
C ALA A 17 10.05 -10.33 -14.42
N LEU A 18 11.22 -9.85 -14.85
CA LEU A 18 12.43 -9.92 -14.02
C LEU A 18 12.28 -9.17 -12.69
N VAL A 19 11.61 -8.01 -12.71
CA VAL A 19 11.32 -7.22 -11.49
C VAL A 19 10.39 -8.01 -10.58
N VAL A 20 9.34 -8.61 -11.16
CA VAL A 20 8.39 -9.45 -10.41
C VAL A 20 9.12 -10.61 -9.73
N MET A 21 9.97 -11.34 -10.47
CA MET A 21 10.73 -12.47 -9.93
C MET A 21 11.70 -12.06 -8.81
N LYS A 22 12.44 -10.96 -8.98
CA LYS A 22 13.32 -10.42 -7.93
C LYS A 22 12.54 -10.04 -6.68
N LEU A 23 11.40 -9.38 -6.86
CA LEU A 23 10.55 -8.92 -5.78
C LEU A 23 9.97 -10.10 -5.01
N VAL A 24 9.37 -11.07 -5.71
CA VAL A 24 8.80 -12.28 -5.09
C VAL A 24 9.87 -13.05 -4.33
N ASN A 25 11.04 -13.29 -4.94
CA ASN A 25 12.16 -13.99 -4.29
C ASN A 25 12.64 -13.27 -3.02
N HIS A 26 12.77 -11.94 -3.08
CA HIS A 26 13.13 -11.14 -1.91
C HIS A 26 12.07 -11.23 -0.81
N ALA A 27 10.80 -11.03 -1.17
CA ALA A 27 9.69 -11.05 -0.24
C ALA A 27 9.52 -12.43 0.43
N SER A 28 9.67 -13.53 -0.31
CA SER A 28 9.61 -14.88 0.23
C SER A 28 10.77 -15.22 1.18
N LYS A 29 11.98 -14.72 0.91
CA LYS A 29 13.16 -14.97 1.75
C LYS A 29 13.15 -14.17 3.05
N THR A 30 12.62 -12.95 2.99
CA THR A 30 12.58 -12.03 4.13
C THR A 30 11.34 -12.23 5.01
N PHE A 31 10.32 -12.97 4.52
CA PHE A 31 9.14 -13.30 5.31
C PHE A 31 9.53 -14.00 6.64
N PRO A 32 8.97 -13.58 7.80
CA PRO A 32 7.80 -12.73 7.99
C PRO A 32 8.05 -11.22 8.08
N THR A 33 9.30 -10.74 7.98
CA THR A 33 9.58 -9.30 8.03
C THR A 33 9.30 -8.61 6.69
N VAL A 34 9.14 -7.29 6.73
CA VAL A 34 8.81 -6.49 5.54
C VAL A 34 10.06 -6.31 4.68
N ALA A 35 10.03 -6.86 3.47
CA ALA A 35 11.01 -6.65 2.43
C ALA A 35 10.73 -5.32 1.72
N THR A 36 11.72 -4.42 1.64
CA THR A 36 11.60 -3.17 0.88
C THR A 36 12.74 -3.00 -0.11
N GLY A 37 12.52 -2.23 -1.18
CA GLY A 37 13.56 -1.92 -2.15
C GLY A 37 13.18 -0.80 -3.09
N SER A 38 14.11 -0.40 -3.95
CA SER A 38 13.88 0.63 -4.97
C SER A 38 13.53 -0.02 -6.31
N ILE A 39 12.67 0.66 -7.06
CA ILE A 39 12.38 0.32 -8.46
C ILE A 39 12.93 1.39 -9.39
N VAL A 40 13.46 0.94 -10.51
CA VAL A 40 14.00 1.80 -11.56
C VAL A 40 13.29 1.53 -12.88
N GLY A 41 13.22 2.55 -13.71
CA GLY A 41 12.49 2.48 -14.96
C GLY A 41 12.30 3.84 -15.60
N MET A 42 11.47 3.92 -16.64
CA MET A 42 11.22 5.16 -17.36
C MET A 42 9.78 5.23 -17.84
N GLU A 43 9.32 6.43 -18.18
CA GLU A 43 8.04 6.57 -18.87
C GLU A 43 8.20 6.09 -20.31
N SER A 44 7.21 5.34 -20.78
CA SER A 44 7.17 4.89 -22.17
C SER A 44 7.13 6.09 -23.10
N SER A 45 8.02 6.13 -24.09
CA SER A 45 8.02 7.17 -25.13
C SER A 45 6.78 7.07 -26.03
N ASN A 46 6.21 5.87 -26.15
CA ASN A 46 5.11 5.56 -27.07
C ASN A 46 3.73 5.88 -26.47
N GLN A 47 3.60 5.82 -25.14
CA GLN A 47 2.33 6.03 -24.44
C GLN A 47 2.52 6.94 -23.21
N PRO A 48 2.08 8.21 -23.28
CA PRO A 48 2.20 9.12 -22.14
C PRO A 48 1.33 8.64 -20.98
N GLY A 49 1.93 8.59 -19.78
CA GLY A 49 1.31 8.08 -18.56
C GLY A 49 1.49 6.58 -18.31
N LEU A 50 2.22 5.86 -19.16
CA LEU A 50 2.64 4.48 -18.90
C LEU A 50 4.04 4.46 -18.29
N LEU A 51 4.15 4.04 -17.04
CA LEU A 51 5.42 3.87 -16.35
C LEU A 51 5.95 2.44 -16.57
N GLU A 52 7.10 2.29 -17.22
CA GLU A 52 7.77 1.02 -17.43
C GLU A 52 8.81 0.80 -16.32
N VAL A 53 8.61 -0.24 -15.51
CA VAL A 53 9.52 -0.65 -14.44
C VAL A 53 10.37 -1.81 -14.95
N THR A 54 11.66 -1.53 -15.20
CA THR A 54 12.57 -2.44 -15.92
C THR A 54 13.50 -3.20 -14.98
N SER A 55 13.87 -2.61 -13.83
CA SER A 55 14.70 -3.29 -12.82
C SER A 55 14.35 -2.86 -11.40
N SER A 56 14.84 -3.63 -10.44
CA SER A 56 14.68 -3.38 -9.00
C SER A 56 15.88 -3.92 -8.23
N PHE A 57 16.09 -3.36 -7.04
CA PHE A 57 17.08 -3.84 -6.09
C PHE A 57 16.58 -3.66 -4.64
N PRO A 58 16.89 -4.62 -3.75
CA PRO A 58 16.46 -4.57 -2.36
C PRO A 58 17.24 -3.52 -1.57
N PHE A 59 16.60 -2.95 -0.54
CA PHE A 59 17.32 -2.19 0.48
C PHE A 59 17.93 -3.16 1.49
N PRO A 60 19.17 -2.92 1.94
CA PRO A 60 19.73 -3.69 3.04
C PRO A 60 18.91 -3.42 4.31
N THR A 61 18.38 -4.48 4.91
CA THR A 61 17.78 -4.42 6.23
C THR A 61 18.89 -4.55 7.28
N ILE A 62 18.84 -3.71 8.31
CA ILE A 62 19.74 -3.87 9.46
C ILE A 62 19.20 -5.07 10.23
N ASP A 63 19.92 -6.19 10.21
CA ASP A 63 19.59 -7.35 11.04
C ASP A 63 19.67 -6.92 12.51
N ALA A 64 18.51 -6.78 13.15
CA ALA A 64 18.46 -6.71 14.60
C ALA A 64 18.96 -8.06 15.14
N PRO A 65 19.87 -8.09 16.13
CA PRO A 65 20.35 -9.34 16.70
C PRO A 65 19.14 -10.16 17.16
N ALA A 66 19.10 -11.43 16.77
CA ALA A 66 18.04 -12.37 17.12
C ALA A 66 18.10 -12.69 18.62
N THR A 67 17.56 -11.79 19.45
CA THR A 67 17.14 -12.08 20.81
C THR A 67 15.64 -12.35 20.81
N ASP A 68 15.23 -13.41 21.51
CA ASP A 68 13.91 -14.05 21.46
C ASP A 68 12.77 -13.22 22.10
N SER A 69 12.93 -11.90 22.18
CA SER A 69 11.96 -10.97 22.74
C SER A 69 10.91 -10.60 21.71
N HIS A 70 9.62 -10.86 22.00
CA HIS A 70 8.50 -10.41 21.16
C HIS A 70 8.53 -8.90 20.86
N GLN A 71 9.11 -8.08 21.74
CA GLN A 71 9.26 -6.63 21.55
C GLN A 71 10.31 -6.24 20.48
N ASP A 72 11.32 -7.08 20.23
CA ASP A 72 12.37 -6.78 19.24
C ASP A 72 11.87 -7.02 17.80
N ARG A 73 10.93 -7.94 17.61
CA ARG A 73 10.33 -8.23 16.28
C ARG A 73 9.49 -7.08 15.75
N ASP A 74 8.67 -6.45 16.59
CA ASP A 74 7.85 -5.29 16.19
C ASP A 74 8.72 -4.05 15.92
N SER A 75 9.82 -3.90 16.66
CA SER A 75 10.83 -2.87 16.41
C SER A 75 11.56 -3.09 15.08
N ALA A 76 12.00 -4.31 14.80
CA ALA A 76 12.67 -4.67 13.55
C ALA A 76 11.74 -4.51 12.32
N ALA A 77 10.48 -4.90 12.43
CA ALA A 77 9.49 -4.72 11.36
C ALA A 77 9.25 -3.22 11.05
N ASN A 78 9.18 -2.38 12.10
CA ASN A 78 9.06 -0.93 11.92
C ASN A 78 10.30 -0.30 11.29
N LEU A 79 11.51 -0.74 11.67
CA LEU A 79 12.76 -0.30 11.06
C LEU A 79 12.85 -0.71 9.58
N ALA A 80 12.44 -1.93 9.26
CA ALA A 80 12.40 -2.43 7.88
C ALA A 80 11.35 -1.68 7.03
N ALA A 81 10.19 -1.36 7.61
CA ALA A 81 9.16 -0.55 6.94
C ALA A 81 9.62 0.90 6.70
N ALA A 82 10.43 1.48 7.58
CA ALA A 82 10.99 2.82 7.42
C ALA A 82 12.28 2.87 6.56
N ALA A 83 12.75 1.72 6.07
CA ALA A 83 13.98 1.62 5.28
C ALA A 83 14.03 2.53 4.05
N PRO A 84 12.96 2.75 3.25
CA PRO A 84 13.02 3.56 2.03
C PRO A 84 13.37 5.04 2.25
N ARG A 85 13.12 5.57 3.46
CA ARG A 85 13.42 6.96 3.85
C ARG A 85 14.64 7.09 4.76
N ASN A 86 15.31 5.99 5.09
CA ASN A 86 16.49 5.99 5.94
C ASN A 86 17.70 6.59 5.20
N LYS A 87 18.46 7.48 5.85
CA LYS A 87 19.61 8.19 5.28
C LYS A 87 20.69 7.24 4.73
N ALA A 88 20.95 6.11 5.40
CA ALA A 88 21.90 5.11 4.92
C ALA A 88 21.44 4.48 3.60
N ASN A 89 20.14 4.18 3.49
CA ASN A 89 19.55 3.60 2.29
C ASN A 89 19.46 4.59 1.14
N ILE A 90 19.30 5.89 1.42
CA ILE A 90 19.39 6.94 0.38
C ILE A 90 20.80 6.97 -0.22
N ALA A 91 21.84 6.88 0.60
CA ALA A 91 23.22 6.83 0.10
C ALA A 91 23.47 5.55 -0.72
N TYR A 92 23.05 4.39 -0.20
CA TYR A 92 23.12 3.11 -0.91
C TYR A 92 22.37 3.14 -2.25
N GLN A 93 21.17 3.72 -2.27
CA GLN A 93 20.36 3.85 -3.48
C GLN A 93 21.10 4.65 -4.56
N ASN A 94 21.71 5.78 -4.18
CA ASN A 94 22.44 6.63 -5.11
C ASN A 94 23.68 5.91 -5.69
N GLU A 95 24.40 5.14 -4.88
CA GLU A 95 25.52 4.33 -5.33
C GLU A 95 25.08 3.20 -6.27
N MET A 96 24.00 2.48 -5.91
CA MET A 96 23.44 1.42 -6.75
C MET A 96 22.95 1.96 -8.10
N ILE A 97 22.29 3.12 -8.10
CA ILE A 97 21.89 3.83 -9.32
C ILE A 97 23.11 4.15 -10.19
N LYS A 98 24.24 4.55 -9.61
CA LYS A 98 25.49 4.78 -10.35
C LYS A 98 26.00 3.49 -10.99
N PHE A 99 26.02 2.38 -10.27
CA PHE A 99 26.45 1.08 -10.81
C PHE A 99 25.53 0.57 -11.92
N LEU A 100 24.21 0.78 -11.80
CA LEU A 100 23.27 0.43 -12.87
C LEU A 100 23.53 1.23 -14.16
N ARG A 101 23.93 2.50 -14.06
CA ARG A 101 24.36 3.29 -15.23
C ARG A 101 25.62 2.73 -15.88
N GLU A 102 26.58 2.26 -15.08
CA GLU A 102 27.82 1.66 -15.60
C GLU A 102 27.56 0.37 -16.39
N VAL A 103 26.52 -0.38 -16.03
CA VAL A 103 26.09 -1.61 -16.72
C VAL A 103 25.08 -1.33 -17.85
N ASN A 104 24.81 -0.06 -18.19
CA ASN A 104 23.82 0.35 -19.19
C ASN A 104 22.39 -0.16 -18.91
N VAL A 105 22.02 -0.25 -17.63
CA VAL A 105 20.65 -0.51 -17.20
C VAL A 105 19.97 0.82 -16.85
N ASP A 106 18.66 0.91 -17.02
CA ASP A 106 17.88 2.08 -16.60
C ASP A 106 18.14 2.39 -15.12
N ALA A 107 18.48 3.64 -14.87
CA ALA A 107 18.94 4.10 -13.55
C ALA A 107 18.11 5.28 -13.02
N ASN A 108 16.91 5.45 -13.55
CA ASN A 108 15.96 6.45 -13.11
C ASN A 108 15.13 5.85 -11.99
N ASN A 109 15.18 6.44 -10.79
CA ASN A 109 14.35 6.02 -9.67
C ASN A 109 12.89 6.39 -9.96
N VAL A 110 12.01 5.40 -10.01
CA VAL A 110 10.57 5.59 -10.27
C VAL A 110 9.71 5.19 -9.08
N GLY A 111 10.33 4.91 -7.94
CA GLY A 111 9.64 4.63 -6.68
C GLY A 111 10.28 3.50 -5.89
N TRP A 112 9.43 2.75 -5.19
CA TRP A 112 9.85 1.69 -4.28
C TRP A 112 8.86 0.52 -4.30
N TYR A 113 9.28 -0.59 -3.72
CA TYR A 113 8.40 -1.73 -3.48
C TYR A 113 8.43 -2.15 -2.01
N THR A 114 7.36 -2.81 -1.59
CA THR A 114 7.23 -3.40 -0.26
C THR A 114 6.47 -4.72 -0.31
N SER A 115 6.88 -5.67 0.52
CA SER A 115 6.10 -6.88 0.78
C SER A 115 5.11 -6.65 1.90
N THR A 116 3.90 -7.19 1.76
CA THR A 116 2.89 -7.24 2.81
C THR A 116 2.48 -8.67 3.09
N SER A 117 1.97 -8.90 4.29
CA SER A 117 1.26 -10.11 4.67
C SER A 117 -0.20 -9.76 4.92
N MET A 118 -1.12 -10.53 4.37
CA MET A 118 -2.58 -10.35 4.53
C MET A 118 -3.07 -8.93 4.25
N GLY A 119 -2.48 -8.20 3.31
CA GLY A 119 -2.85 -6.79 3.04
C GLY A 119 -2.63 -5.78 4.16
N ASN A 120 -1.84 -6.08 5.20
CA ASN A 120 -1.44 -5.11 6.21
C ASN A 120 -0.32 -4.18 5.71
N PHE A 121 -0.69 -3.19 4.88
CA PHE A 121 0.28 -2.22 4.34
C PHE A 121 -0.16 -0.76 4.48
N ILE A 122 -1.42 -0.48 4.83
CA ILE A 122 -1.97 0.88 4.90
C ILE A 122 -1.68 1.45 6.29
N ASN A 123 -0.43 1.86 6.47
CA ASN A 123 0.09 2.41 7.72
C ASN A 123 0.82 3.74 7.49
N LEU A 124 1.16 4.43 8.59
CA LEU A 124 1.86 5.71 8.51
C LEU A 124 3.21 5.61 7.78
N ASN A 125 3.96 4.53 8.00
CA ASN A 125 5.25 4.31 7.32
C ASN A 125 5.12 4.27 5.80
N THR A 126 4.12 3.55 5.26
CA THR A 126 3.86 3.49 3.82
C THR A 126 3.50 4.85 3.25
N ILE A 127 2.69 5.64 3.98
CA ILE A 127 2.31 7.00 3.58
C ILE A 127 3.52 7.93 3.59
N GLU A 128 4.34 7.89 4.65
CA GLU A 128 5.56 8.70 4.76
C GLU A 128 6.58 8.35 3.69
N ASN A 129 6.78 7.05 3.41
CA ASN A 129 7.64 6.58 2.34
C ASN A 129 7.13 7.08 0.99
N GLN A 130 5.85 6.86 0.68
CA GLN A 130 5.31 7.30 -0.59
C GLN A 130 5.34 8.83 -0.73
N PHE A 131 5.09 9.58 0.34
CA PHE A 131 5.22 11.03 0.34
C PHE A 131 6.67 11.49 0.10
N PHE A 132 7.65 10.80 0.68
CA PHE A 132 9.07 11.07 0.47
C PHE A 132 9.46 10.93 -1.00
N TYR A 133 9.02 9.85 -1.67
CA TYR A 133 9.30 9.62 -3.09
C TYR A 133 8.47 10.52 -4.02
N GLN A 134 7.24 10.87 -3.64
CA GLN A 134 6.32 11.67 -4.47
C GLN A 134 6.47 13.20 -4.26
N LYS A 135 7.41 13.65 -3.42
CA LYS A 135 7.73 15.07 -3.23
C LYS A 135 8.36 15.66 -4.51
N GLU A 136 8.36 17.00 -4.63
CA GLU A 136 8.69 17.85 -5.80
C GLU A 136 9.85 17.41 -6.74
N ALA A 137 10.78 16.55 -6.30
CA ALA A 137 11.85 16.00 -7.15
C ALA A 137 11.41 14.83 -8.05
N ASN A 138 10.35 14.08 -7.68
CA ASN A 138 9.86 12.93 -8.44
C ASN A 138 8.34 12.79 -8.31
N GLU A 139 7.60 13.64 -9.02
CA GLU A 139 6.15 13.54 -9.11
C GLU A 139 5.67 12.25 -9.79
N ARG A 140 6.55 11.34 -10.18
CA ARG A 140 6.24 10.11 -10.93
C ARG A 140 6.56 8.84 -10.15
N ALA A 141 6.65 8.95 -8.83
CA ALA A 141 6.87 7.81 -7.95
C ALA A 141 5.63 6.90 -7.81
N VAL A 142 5.85 5.58 -7.85
CA VAL A 142 4.85 4.54 -7.57
C VAL A 142 5.35 3.59 -6.49
N ALA A 143 4.45 3.12 -5.63
CA ALA A 143 4.71 2.04 -4.69
C ALA A 143 4.17 0.71 -5.25
N LEU A 144 5.04 -0.28 -5.44
CA LEU A 144 4.61 -1.66 -5.72
C LEU A 144 4.42 -2.43 -4.41
N VAL A 145 3.23 -2.97 -4.20
CA VAL A 145 2.90 -3.77 -3.01
C VAL A 145 2.66 -5.21 -3.44
N HIS A 146 3.48 -6.11 -2.93
CA HIS A 146 3.32 -7.55 -3.15
C HIS A 146 2.85 -8.24 -1.89
N ASP A 147 1.75 -8.96 -1.99
CA ASP A 147 1.20 -9.74 -0.88
C ASP A 147 1.70 -11.18 -0.97
N VAL A 148 2.63 -11.55 -0.08
CA VAL A 148 3.29 -12.85 -0.07
C VAL A 148 2.29 -13.95 0.23
N SER A 149 1.42 -13.73 1.21
CA SER A 149 0.50 -14.74 1.70
C SER A 149 -0.71 -14.94 0.79
N ARG A 150 -1.13 -13.89 0.07
CA ARG A 150 -2.16 -14.06 -0.97
C ARG A 150 -1.58 -14.73 -2.22
N SER A 151 -0.32 -14.43 -2.55
CA SER A 151 0.34 -15.04 -3.71
C SER A 151 0.66 -16.52 -3.51
N SER A 152 0.86 -16.97 -2.26
CA SER A 152 1.03 -18.40 -1.96
C SER A 152 -0.24 -19.23 -2.18
N GLN A 153 -1.42 -18.62 -2.35
CA GLN A 153 -2.66 -19.31 -2.70
C GLN A 153 -2.87 -19.45 -4.23
N GLY A 154 -1.86 -19.13 -5.03
CA GLY A 154 -1.79 -19.42 -6.46
C GLY A 154 -1.84 -18.19 -7.37
N ALA A 155 -2.65 -17.17 -7.04
CA ALA A 155 -2.72 -15.95 -7.86
C ALA A 155 -1.73 -14.89 -7.38
N LEU A 156 -0.81 -14.47 -8.26
CA LEU A 156 0.10 -13.36 -7.98
C LEU A 156 -0.68 -12.10 -7.59
N ASN A 157 -0.42 -11.61 -6.37
CA ASN A 157 -0.97 -10.35 -5.90
C ASN A 157 0.13 -9.30 -5.87
N LEU A 158 0.20 -8.53 -6.95
CA LEU A 158 1.08 -7.37 -7.12
C LEU A 158 0.21 -6.19 -7.52
N ARG A 159 0.26 -5.12 -6.72
CA ARG A 159 -0.55 -3.91 -6.94
C ARG A 159 0.33 -2.68 -6.95
N ALA A 160 0.01 -1.73 -7.80
CA ALA A 160 0.68 -0.44 -7.85
C ALA A 160 -0.22 0.62 -7.19
N TYR A 161 0.35 1.37 -6.26
CA TYR A 161 -0.33 2.45 -5.57
C TYR A 161 0.43 3.75 -5.66
N ARG A 162 -0.32 4.85 -5.56
CA ARG A 162 0.20 6.20 -5.49
C ARG A 162 -0.66 7.03 -4.54
N LEU A 163 -0.11 8.06 -3.90
CA LEU A 163 -0.91 9.01 -3.13
C LEU A 163 -1.67 9.96 -4.06
N SER A 164 -2.92 10.27 -3.72
CA SER A 164 -3.67 11.31 -4.44
C SER A 164 -3.05 12.69 -4.22
N GLN A 165 -3.20 13.59 -5.20
CA GLN A 165 -2.65 14.94 -5.11
C GLN A 165 -3.28 15.76 -3.97
N ALA A 166 -4.58 15.56 -3.73
CA ALA A 166 -5.31 16.19 -2.64
C ALA A 166 -4.77 15.75 -1.27
N PHE A 167 -4.51 14.45 -1.11
CA PHE A 167 -3.92 13.93 0.12
C PHE A 167 -2.47 14.39 0.30
N LEU A 168 -1.66 14.44 -0.77
CA LEU A 168 -0.28 14.94 -0.72
C LEU A 168 -0.21 16.39 -0.23
N THR A 169 -1.12 17.23 -0.71
CA THR A 169 -1.22 18.64 -0.28
C THR A 169 -1.60 18.76 1.19
N ALA A 170 -2.61 17.99 1.64
CA ALA A 170 -3.03 17.95 3.03
C ALA A 170 -1.92 17.43 3.97
N PHE A 171 -1.17 16.42 3.52
CA PHE A 171 -0.05 15.84 4.26
C PHE A 171 1.14 16.81 4.36
N LYS A 172 1.42 17.60 3.32
CA LYS A 172 2.45 18.67 3.35
C LYS A 172 2.14 19.75 4.39
N GLU A 173 0.86 20.06 4.59
CA GLU A 173 0.42 21.05 5.58
C GLU A 173 0.30 20.49 7.01
N SER A 174 0.33 19.16 7.19
CA SER A 174 0.08 18.48 8.46
C SER A 174 -1.24 18.85 9.15
N LYS A 175 -2.26 19.28 8.37
CA LYS A 175 -3.56 19.74 8.88
C LYS A 175 -4.63 18.65 8.74
N PHE A 176 -4.60 17.66 9.62
CA PHE A 176 -5.63 16.62 9.71
C PHE A 176 -6.63 16.90 10.83
N THR A 177 -7.18 18.11 10.86
CA THR A 177 -8.27 18.53 11.75
C THR A 177 -9.63 18.25 11.11
N THR A 178 -10.69 18.16 11.91
CA THR A 178 -12.06 17.99 11.41
C THR A 178 -12.46 19.08 10.41
N GLU A 179 -12.13 20.34 10.68
CA GLU A 179 -12.41 21.45 9.74
C GLU A 179 -11.66 21.33 8.41
N SER A 180 -10.38 20.94 8.45
CA SER A 180 -9.55 20.78 7.26
C SER A 180 -10.06 19.64 6.37
N LEU A 181 -10.45 18.52 6.99
CA LEU A 181 -11.03 17.38 6.29
C LEU A 181 -12.40 17.69 5.70
N GLN A 182 -13.24 18.45 6.39
CA GLN A 182 -14.53 18.90 5.85
C GLN A 182 -14.37 19.84 4.66
N LYS A 183 -13.41 20.78 4.72
CA LYS A 183 -13.13 21.72 3.62
C LYS A 183 -12.51 21.05 2.40
N SER A 184 -11.60 20.10 2.63
CA SER A 184 -10.93 19.35 1.56
C SER A 184 -11.79 18.23 0.96
N GLY A 185 -12.80 17.75 1.70
CA GLY A 185 -13.66 16.65 1.26
C GLY A 185 -12.96 15.30 1.18
N LEU A 186 -11.76 15.17 1.74
CA LEU A 186 -10.93 13.97 1.69
C LEU A 186 -11.60 12.80 2.43
N ARG A 187 -11.79 11.68 1.73
CA ARG A 187 -12.30 10.42 2.28
C ARG A 187 -11.18 9.39 2.39
N TYR A 188 -11.41 8.36 3.19
CA TYR A 188 -10.47 7.25 3.35
C TYR A 188 -10.16 6.54 2.01
N GLN A 189 -11.11 6.51 1.08
CA GLN A 189 -10.96 5.92 -0.26
C GLN A 189 -10.02 6.72 -1.18
N ASP A 190 -9.88 8.03 -0.93
CA ASP A 190 -9.14 8.94 -1.79
C ASP A 190 -7.66 9.07 -1.38
N ILE A 191 -7.20 8.31 -0.37
CA ILE A 191 -5.81 8.34 0.09
C ILE A 191 -4.88 7.73 -0.97
N LEU A 192 -5.20 6.52 -1.41
CA LEU A 192 -4.40 5.74 -2.36
C LEU A 192 -5.15 5.56 -3.67
N VAL A 193 -4.49 5.92 -4.77
CA VAL A 193 -4.94 5.63 -6.13
C VAL A 193 -4.27 4.34 -6.59
N GLU A 194 -5.07 3.32 -6.89
CA GLU A 194 -4.60 2.06 -7.47
C GLU A 194 -4.40 2.25 -8.98
N LEU A 195 -3.21 1.86 -9.47
CA LEU A 195 -2.85 1.90 -10.88
C LEU A 195 -2.91 0.49 -11.47
N PRO A 196 -3.46 0.30 -12.68
CA PRO A 196 -3.46 -0.99 -13.35
C PRO A 196 -2.02 -1.42 -13.64
N VAL A 197 -1.71 -2.67 -13.24
CA VAL A 197 -0.40 -3.31 -13.44
C VAL A 197 -0.51 -4.30 -14.59
N THR A 198 0.40 -4.18 -15.55
CA THR A 198 0.56 -5.15 -16.65
C THR A 198 1.95 -5.74 -16.59
N ILE A 199 2.05 -7.06 -16.74
CA ILE A 199 3.35 -7.75 -16.79
C ILE A 199 3.77 -7.85 -18.25
N HIS A 200 4.96 -7.36 -18.56
CA HIS A 200 5.54 -7.46 -19.89
C HIS A 200 6.72 -8.43 -19.89
N ASN A 201 6.85 -9.16 -21.00
CA ASN A 201 7.96 -10.05 -21.30
C ASN A 201 8.53 -9.67 -22.65
N SER A 202 9.85 -9.55 -22.72
CA SER A 202 10.54 -9.48 -24.01
C SER A 202 10.40 -10.80 -24.77
N HIS A 203 10.43 -10.73 -26.11
CA HIS A 203 10.34 -11.92 -26.96
C HIS A 203 11.45 -12.95 -26.68
N LEU A 204 12.65 -12.49 -26.29
CA LEU A 204 13.75 -13.35 -25.91
C LEU A 204 13.44 -14.12 -24.61
N LEU A 205 12.86 -13.44 -23.61
CA LEU A 205 12.44 -14.08 -22.37
C LEU A 205 11.31 -15.08 -22.62
N THR A 206 10.34 -14.73 -23.48
CA THR A 206 9.30 -15.68 -23.90
C THR A 206 9.90 -16.91 -24.57
N SER A 207 10.88 -16.75 -25.47
CA SER A 207 11.60 -17.88 -26.08
C SER A 207 12.33 -18.73 -25.04
N LEU A 208 12.95 -18.12 -24.04
CA LEU A 208 13.61 -18.84 -22.94
C LEU A 208 12.60 -19.62 -22.10
N LEU A 209 11.44 -19.05 -21.81
CA LEU A 209 10.37 -19.72 -21.06
C LEU A 209 9.83 -20.94 -21.81
N HIS A 210 9.81 -20.91 -23.15
CA HIS A 210 9.43 -22.07 -23.96
C HIS A 210 10.50 -23.18 -24.00
N GLN A 211 11.72 -22.92 -23.53
CA GLN A 211 12.81 -23.91 -23.46
C GLN A 211 12.96 -24.57 -22.07
N LEU A 212 12.41 -23.95 -21.02
CA LEU A 212 12.25 -24.55 -19.69
C LEU A 212 11.01 -25.46 -19.74
N PRO A 213 11.00 -26.78 -19.41
CA PRO A 213 12.03 -27.72 -18.98
C PRO A 213 12.12 -28.89 -19.99
N SER A 214 12.58 -28.65 -21.21
CA SER A 214 12.77 -29.72 -22.19
C SER A 214 14.23 -30.17 -22.23
N ASP A 215 14.47 -31.47 -22.20
CA ASP A 215 15.76 -32.03 -22.57
C ASP A 215 16.13 -31.53 -23.98
N ILE A 216 17.40 -31.18 -24.18
CA ILE A 216 17.89 -30.75 -25.50
C ILE A 216 17.58 -31.89 -26.48
N PRO A 217 16.84 -31.62 -27.58
CA PRO A 217 16.52 -32.64 -28.56
C PRO A 217 17.81 -33.30 -29.07
N THR A 218 17.90 -34.62 -28.92
CA THR A 218 19.06 -35.41 -29.38
C THR A 218 19.13 -35.48 -30.92
N GLU A 219 18.02 -35.21 -31.59
CA GLU A 219 17.87 -35.23 -33.05
C GLU A 219 17.44 -33.85 -33.58
N GLU A 220 17.81 -33.55 -34.83
CA GLU A 220 17.39 -32.30 -35.50
C GLU A 220 15.87 -32.26 -35.66
N LEU A 221 15.24 -31.26 -35.03
CA LEU A 221 13.79 -31.06 -35.13
C LEU A 221 13.39 -30.59 -36.53
N SER A 222 12.50 -31.35 -37.18
CA SER A 222 11.89 -30.93 -38.44
C SER A 222 10.72 -29.98 -38.20
N PHE A 223 10.48 -29.04 -39.14
CA PHE A 223 9.30 -28.17 -39.03
C PHE A 223 8.01 -29.00 -39.13
N PRO A 224 7.10 -28.90 -38.15
CA PRO A 224 5.87 -29.67 -38.16
C PRO A 224 4.98 -29.21 -39.33
N PRO A 225 4.38 -30.15 -40.09
CA PRO A 225 3.57 -29.82 -41.26
C PRO A 225 2.20 -29.19 -40.89
N ASN A 226 1.72 -29.40 -39.66
CA ASN A 226 0.48 -28.80 -39.16
C ASN A 226 0.44 -28.76 -37.61
N LEU A 227 -0.54 -28.04 -37.06
CA LEU A 227 -0.72 -27.84 -35.61
C LEU A 227 -1.06 -29.15 -34.87
N ALA A 228 -1.77 -30.07 -35.53
CA ALA A 228 -2.11 -31.37 -34.95
C ALA A 228 -0.87 -32.25 -34.75
N ALA A 229 0.06 -32.24 -35.71
CA ALA A 229 1.34 -32.93 -35.63
C ALA A 229 2.22 -32.35 -34.52
N LEU A 230 2.25 -31.02 -34.36
CA LEU A 230 2.95 -30.37 -33.25
C LEU A 230 2.38 -30.82 -31.88
N ARG A 231 1.05 -30.88 -31.72
CA ARG A 231 0.43 -31.32 -30.45
C ARG A 231 0.62 -32.80 -30.12
N GLN A 232 0.89 -33.63 -31.11
CA GLN A 232 1.09 -35.07 -30.95
C GLN A 232 2.57 -35.46 -30.90
N ASP A 233 3.47 -34.53 -31.19
CA ASP A 233 4.91 -34.78 -31.20
C ASP A 233 5.41 -34.93 -29.75
N PRO A 234 5.97 -36.10 -29.37
CA PRO A 234 6.52 -36.32 -28.04
C PRO A 234 7.71 -35.40 -27.71
N ASN A 235 8.32 -34.76 -28.71
CA ASN A 235 9.41 -33.80 -28.53
C ASN A 235 8.94 -32.36 -28.35
N THR A 236 7.63 -32.09 -28.42
CA THR A 236 7.10 -30.75 -28.15
C THR A 236 7.24 -30.45 -26.66
N PRO A 237 7.95 -29.38 -26.26
CA PRO A 237 8.05 -28.99 -24.87
C PRO A 237 6.66 -28.74 -24.30
N GLU A 238 6.27 -29.48 -23.25
CA GLU A 238 5.11 -29.07 -22.46
C GLU A 238 5.42 -27.72 -21.81
N PRO A 239 4.45 -26.79 -21.76
CA PRO A 239 4.68 -25.52 -21.09
C PRO A 239 5.10 -25.79 -19.64
N PRO A 240 6.17 -25.13 -19.15
CA PRO A 240 6.69 -25.39 -17.82
C PRO A 240 5.61 -25.17 -16.76
N PHE A 241 5.61 -26.03 -15.74
CA PHE A 241 4.67 -25.96 -14.61
C PHE A 241 3.20 -26.24 -14.97
N CYS A 242 2.92 -26.90 -16.10
CA CYS A 242 1.60 -27.41 -16.44
C CYS A 242 1.55 -28.95 -16.20
N PRO A 243 0.46 -29.50 -15.66
CA PRO A 243 -0.68 -28.81 -15.02
C PRO A 243 -0.34 -28.27 -13.62
N ASN A 244 -0.78 -27.05 -13.31
CA ASN A 244 -0.67 -26.47 -11.97
C ASN A 244 -2.00 -26.63 -11.21
N TYR A 245 -2.00 -27.45 -10.16
CA TYR A 245 -3.17 -27.70 -9.31
C TYR A 245 -3.23 -26.81 -8.06
N ASP A 246 -2.19 -26.05 -7.74
CA ASP A 246 -2.13 -25.20 -6.53
C ASP A 246 -3.24 -24.15 -6.53
N SER A 247 -3.61 -23.66 -7.72
CA SER A 247 -4.71 -22.71 -7.88
C SER A 247 -6.08 -23.27 -7.49
N LEU A 248 -6.24 -24.60 -7.42
CA LEU A 248 -7.50 -25.29 -7.11
C LEU A 248 -7.62 -25.70 -5.64
N ASP A 249 -6.63 -25.37 -4.79
CA ASP A 249 -6.73 -25.71 -3.37
C ASP A 249 -7.95 -25.03 -2.72
N LEU A 250 -8.69 -25.83 -1.95
CA LEU A 250 -9.88 -25.41 -1.20
C LEU A 250 -9.54 -24.97 0.22
N SER A 251 -8.35 -25.32 0.73
CA SER A 251 -7.95 -25.03 2.11
C SER A 251 -7.60 -23.54 2.30
N ILE A 252 -8.59 -22.74 2.71
CA ILE A 252 -8.41 -21.30 3.00
C ILE A 252 -8.51 -20.94 4.48
N ASP A 253 -8.91 -21.89 5.33
CA ASP A 253 -9.35 -21.61 6.70
C ASP A 253 -8.31 -20.85 7.54
N PRO A 254 -7.01 -21.21 7.55
CA PRO A 254 -6.01 -20.48 8.34
C PRO A 254 -5.82 -19.03 7.89
N PHE A 255 -6.02 -18.76 6.60
CA PHE A 255 -5.86 -17.43 6.01
C PHE A 255 -7.09 -16.57 6.21
N LEU A 256 -8.28 -17.16 6.11
CA LEU A 256 -9.53 -16.48 6.36
C LEU A 256 -9.67 -16.12 7.85
N GLU A 257 -9.39 -17.06 8.75
CA GLU A 257 -9.38 -16.84 10.20
C GLU A 257 -8.46 -15.67 10.55
N LYS A 258 -7.20 -15.72 10.11
CA LYS A 258 -6.25 -14.65 10.36
C LYS A 258 -6.66 -13.30 9.73
N SER A 259 -7.29 -13.32 8.55
CA SER A 259 -7.80 -12.08 7.93
C SER A 259 -8.94 -11.47 8.73
N CYS A 260 -9.81 -12.31 9.31
CA CYS A 260 -10.87 -11.88 10.22
C CYS A 260 -10.30 -11.33 11.53
N ASP A 261 -9.28 -11.98 12.11
CA ASP A 261 -8.61 -11.47 13.32
C ASP A 261 -7.99 -10.08 13.08
N LEU A 262 -7.28 -9.92 11.96
CA LEU A 262 -6.69 -8.63 11.58
C LEU A 262 -7.76 -7.55 11.29
N LEU A 263 -8.91 -7.94 10.75
CA LEU A 263 -10.05 -7.05 10.57
C LEU A 263 -10.60 -6.60 11.93
N LEU A 264 -10.78 -7.52 12.88
CA LEU A 264 -11.24 -7.21 14.24
C LEU A 264 -10.26 -6.27 14.95
N GLU A 265 -8.97 -6.56 14.91
CA GLU A 265 -7.93 -5.69 15.47
C GLU A 265 -7.98 -4.28 14.86
N SER A 266 -8.17 -4.18 13.54
CA SER A 266 -8.29 -2.88 12.86
C SER A 266 -9.55 -2.10 13.27
N ILE A 267 -10.66 -2.81 13.52
CA ILE A 267 -11.91 -2.21 14.04
C ILE A 267 -11.71 -1.72 15.49
N GLU A 268 -11.02 -2.50 16.34
CA GLU A 268 -10.69 -2.10 17.71
C GLU A 268 -9.78 -0.88 17.75
N ASN A 269 -8.76 -0.83 16.89
CA ASN A 269 -7.89 0.34 16.72
C ASN A 269 -8.70 1.57 16.26
N HIS A 270 -9.63 1.39 15.31
CA HIS A 270 -10.53 2.46 14.90
C HIS A 270 -11.43 2.94 16.05
N HIS A 271 -11.97 2.02 16.86
CA HIS A 271 -12.80 2.36 18.02
C HIS A 271 -12.03 3.11 19.10
N THR A 272 -10.78 2.73 19.34
CA THR A 272 -9.87 3.43 20.26
C THR A 272 -9.67 4.89 19.84
N GLU A 273 -9.44 5.13 18.55
CA GLU A 273 -9.31 6.49 18.00
C GLU A 273 -10.61 7.30 18.08
N LEU A 274 -11.77 6.66 17.90
CA LEU A 274 -13.07 7.30 18.11
C LEU A 274 -13.28 7.69 19.58
N ASN A 275 -12.84 6.87 20.52
CA ASN A 275 -12.91 7.16 21.94
C ASN A 275 -12.00 8.33 22.33
N ASN A 276 -10.79 8.39 21.77
CA ASN A 276 -9.85 9.50 21.93
C ASN A 276 -10.48 10.83 21.47
N HIS A 277 -11.12 10.83 20.31
CA HIS A 277 -11.84 12.00 19.81
C HIS A 277 -13.06 12.37 20.66
N SER A 278 -13.82 11.38 21.12
CA SER A 278 -14.97 11.61 22.01
C SER A 278 -14.55 12.22 23.35
N TYR A 279 -13.39 11.82 23.88
CA TYR A 279 -12.80 12.43 25.05
C TYR A 279 -12.42 13.90 24.79
N TYR A 280 -11.75 14.17 23.66
CA TYR A 280 -11.43 15.53 23.23
C TYR A 280 -12.69 16.40 23.14
N GLN A 281 -13.77 15.92 22.51
CA GLN A 281 -15.02 16.65 22.35
C GLN A 281 -15.66 17.00 23.70
N ARG A 282 -15.68 16.05 24.66
CA ARG A 282 -16.16 16.31 26.03
C ARG A 282 -15.30 17.35 26.75
N SER A 283 -13.98 17.29 26.58
CA SER A 283 -13.06 18.27 27.17
C SER A 283 -13.28 19.67 26.60
N LEU A 284 -13.39 19.78 25.27
CA LEU A 284 -13.67 21.01 24.56
C LEU A 284 -14.99 21.64 25.01
N ALA A 285 -16.06 20.85 25.10
CA ALA A 285 -17.37 21.32 25.54
C ALA A 285 -17.34 21.89 26.97
N ARG A 286 -16.57 21.27 27.88
CA ARG A 286 -16.41 21.79 29.26
C ARG A 286 -15.67 23.12 29.29
N GLU A 287 -14.60 23.28 28.52
CA GLU A 287 -13.87 24.55 28.46
C GLU A 287 -14.69 25.64 27.76
N GLN A 288 -15.43 25.31 26.70
CA GLN A 288 -16.35 26.23 26.04
C GLN A 288 -17.47 26.70 26.99
N ALA A 289 -18.00 25.82 27.84
CA ALA A 289 -18.99 26.20 28.85
C ALA A 289 -18.42 27.18 29.88
N LYS A 290 -17.17 26.98 30.34
CA LYS A 290 -16.49 27.92 31.24
C LYS A 290 -16.26 29.28 30.59
N ILE A 291 -15.81 29.30 29.34
CA ILE A 291 -15.61 30.53 28.56
C ILE A 291 -16.95 31.27 28.41
N THR A 292 -18.02 30.56 28.04
CA THR A 292 -19.36 31.14 27.87
C THR A 292 -19.88 31.74 29.19
N ALA A 293 -19.73 31.02 30.30
CA ALA A 293 -20.12 31.51 31.62
C ALA A 293 -19.29 32.75 32.04
N TRP A 294 -17.99 32.76 31.76
CA TRP A 294 -17.12 33.92 31.99
C TRP A 294 -17.56 35.13 31.17
N GLN A 295 -17.83 34.93 29.87
CA GLN A 295 -18.27 35.99 28.96
C GLN A 295 -19.63 36.56 29.39
N GLN A 296 -20.58 35.72 29.77
CA GLN A 296 -21.88 36.16 30.30
C GLN A 296 -21.73 37.00 31.57
N LYS A 297 -20.87 36.55 32.51
CA LYS A 297 -20.60 37.29 33.73
C LYS A 297 -19.93 38.65 33.44
N ARG A 298 -18.96 38.68 32.52
CA ARG A 298 -18.26 39.91 32.12
C ARG A 298 -19.20 40.89 31.42
N LYS A 299 -20.09 40.40 30.55
CA LYS A 299 -21.12 41.21 29.89
C LYS A 299 -22.11 41.82 30.89
N ALA A 300 -22.54 41.06 31.91
CA ALA A 300 -23.39 41.58 32.97
C ALA A 300 -22.67 42.64 33.83
N GLU A 301 -21.39 42.44 34.14
CA GLU A 301 -20.57 43.44 34.84
C GLU A 301 -20.41 44.73 34.03
N ASN A 302 -20.14 44.61 32.73
CA ASN A 302 -20.02 45.74 31.81
C ASN A 302 -21.34 46.52 31.68
N ALA A 303 -22.48 45.85 31.67
CA ALA A 303 -23.79 46.49 31.67
C ALA A 303 -24.02 47.31 32.96
N ALA A 304 -23.65 46.75 34.13
CA ALA A 304 -23.74 47.46 35.40
C ALA A 304 -22.79 48.68 35.46
N ARG A 305 -21.55 48.55 34.97
CA ARG A 305 -20.59 49.67 34.90
C ARG A 305 -21.04 50.79 33.97
N THR A 306 -21.69 50.43 32.87
CA THR A 306 -22.29 51.41 31.94
C THR A 306 -23.38 52.23 32.65
N ALA A 307 -24.24 51.59 33.45
CA ALA A 307 -25.24 52.29 34.26
C ALA A 307 -24.61 53.22 35.33
N SER A 308 -23.44 52.84 35.86
CA SER A 308 -22.66 53.64 36.80
C SER A 308 -21.68 54.63 36.15
N LYS A 309 -21.71 54.81 34.82
CA LYS A 309 -20.79 55.68 34.04
C LYS A 309 -19.30 55.38 34.23
N GLN A 310 -18.95 54.12 34.52
CA GLN A 310 -17.57 53.66 34.60
C GLN A 310 -17.10 53.07 33.25
N PRO A 311 -15.80 53.11 32.94
CA PRO A 311 -15.27 52.52 31.72
C PRO A 311 -15.45 50.99 31.69
N LEU A 312 -15.74 50.45 30.50
CA LEU A 312 -15.95 49.02 30.27
C LEU A 312 -14.64 48.24 30.45
N LEU A 313 -14.78 47.00 30.93
CA LEU A 313 -13.67 46.06 30.99
C LEU A 313 -13.50 45.35 29.65
N PRO A 314 -12.25 44.98 29.27
CA PRO A 314 -11.98 44.26 28.04
C PRO A 314 -12.68 42.89 28.01
N GLU A 315 -13.30 42.58 26.87
CA GLU A 315 -14.01 41.31 26.67
C GLU A 315 -13.09 40.18 26.18
N ASP A 316 -11.82 40.46 25.84
CA ASP A 316 -10.89 39.49 25.24
C ASP A 316 -9.97 38.76 26.24
N GLU A 317 -10.02 39.12 27.52
CA GLU A 317 -9.13 38.54 28.54
C GLU A 317 -9.28 37.00 28.68
N TRP A 318 -10.44 36.44 28.32
CA TRP A 318 -10.66 35.00 28.35
C TRP A 318 -9.69 34.24 27.45
N GLN A 319 -9.19 34.82 26.36
CA GLN A 319 -8.24 34.18 25.46
C GLN A 319 -6.88 33.91 26.13
N ARG A 320 -6.53 34.71 27.15
CA ARG A 320 -5.33 34.49 27.96
C ARG A 320 -5.59 33.55 29.15
N LEU A 321 -6.82 33.59 29.67
CA LEU A 321 -7.22 32.85 30.87
C LEU A 321 -7.54 31.37 30.58
N PHE A 322 -8.13 31.06 29.42
CA PHE A 322 -8.54 29.71 29.05
C PHE A 322 -7.72 29.20 27.87
N LYS A 323 -7.18 27.99 28.01
CA LYS A 323 -6.49 27.28 26.92
C LYS A 323 -7.39 26.16 26.42
N LEU A 324 -7.78 26.23 25.15
CA LEU A 324 -8.58 25.17 24.55
C LEU A 324 -7.72 23.91 24.34
N PRO A 325 -8.28 22.70 24.55
CA PRO A 325 -7.59 21.46 24.21
C PRO A 325 -7.22 21.41 22.72
N GLN A 326 -6.07 20.82 22.39
CA GLN A 326 -5.66 20.59 21.02
C GLN A 326 -6.42 19.38 20.44
N GLU A 327 -6.90 19.51 19.21
CA GLU A 327 -7.56 18.41 18.51
C GLU A 327 -6.56 17.28 18.17
N PRO A 328 -6.89 16.01 18.45
CA PRO A 328 -6.08 14.89 17.99
C PRO A 328 -6.14 14.78 16.46
N SER A 329 -5.01 14.39 15.85
CA SER A 329 -4.94 14.19 14.41
C SER A 329 -5.93 13.11 13.96
N ARG A 330 -6.70 13.39 12.90
CA ARG A 330 -7.66 12.44 12.31
C ARG A 330 -7.03 11.51 11.27
N LEU A 331 -5.72 11.65 11.02
CA LEU A 331 -5.01 10.86 10.02
C LEU A 331 -5.05 9.35 10.32
N GLU A 332 -4.77 8.96 11.56
CA GLU A 332 -4.76 7.54 11.94
C GLU A 332 -6.15 6.92 11.82
N THR A 333 -7.20 7.65 12.19
CA THR A 333 -8.58 7.23 11.97
C THR A 333 -8.87 6.94 10.49
N LEU A 334 -8.42 7.82 9.59
CA LEU A 334 -8.61 7.66 8.14
C LEU A 334 -7.85 6.45 7.58
N LEU A 335 -6.60 6.23 8.03
CA LEU A 335 -5.79 5.08 7.63
C LEU A 335 -6.41 3.77 8.12
N ASN A 336 -6.82 3.72 9.38
CA ASN A 336 -7.50 2.56 9.95
C ASN A 336 -8.80 2.25 9.21
N SER A 337 -9.62 3.25 8.87
CA SER A 337 -10.83 3.03 8.05
C SER A 337 -10.52 2.45 6.67
N ARG A 338 -9.43 2.90 6.02
CA ARG A 338 -9.00 2.35 4.73
C ARG A 338 -8.45 0.92 4.87
N GLN A 339 -7.76 0.61 5.97
CA GLN A 339 -7.26 -0.74 6.27
C GLN A 339 -8.43 -1.72 6.56
N VAL A 340 -9.47 -1.30 7.28
CA VAL A 340 -10.71 -2.08 7.47
C VAL A 340 -11.35 -2.42 6.12
N GLU A 341 -11.49 -1.45 5.21
CA GLU A 341 -12.00 -1.70 3.86
C GLU A 341 -11.12 -2.67 3.07
N GLN A 342 -9.79 -2.58 3.23
CA GLN A 342 -8.85 -3.49 2.58
C GLN A 342 -9.04 -4.94 3.03
N TYR A 343 -9.15 -5.18 4.33
CA TYR A 343 -9.43 -6.52 4.87
C TYR A 343 -10.81 -7.02 4.43
N ALA A 344 -11.84 -6.18 4.47
CA ALA A 344 -13.18 -6.56 4.00
C ALA A 344 -13.17 -7.02 2.53
N ARG A 345 -12.50 -6.26 1.63
CA ARG A 345 -12.34 -6.67 0.23
C ARG A 345 -11.54 -7.95 0.04
N GLN A 346 -10.60 -8.24 0.94
CA GLN A 346 -9.85 -9.49 0.89
C GLN A 346 -10.73 -10.68 1.28
N VAL A 347 -11.53 -10.55 2.35
CA VAL A 347 -12.52 -11.55 2.74
C VAL A 347 -13.51 -11.81 1.60
N ASP A 348 -14.04 -10.76 0.97
CA ASP A 348 -14.90 -10.89 -0.21
C ASP A 348 -14.20 -11.65 -1.35
N GLY A 349 -12.92 -11.32 -1.61
CA GLY A 349 -12.10 -11.98 -2.61
C GLY A 349 -11.85 -13.46 -2.32
N PHE A 350 -11.61 -13.83 -1.06
CA PHE A 350 -11.47 -15.23 -0.65
C PHE A 350 -12.79 -15.98 -0.78
N ALA A 351 -13.89 -15.40 -0.31
CA ALA A 351 -15.22 -16.00 -0.42
C ALA A 351 -15.63 -16.22 -1.88
N ALA A 352 -15.37 -15.27 -2.77
CA ALA A 352 -15.65 -15.40 -4.20
C ALA A 352 -14.79 -16.50 -4.84
N GLY A 353 -13.50 -16.55 -4.53
CA GLY A 353 -12.57 -17.56 -5.03
C GLY A 353 -12.96 -18.97 -4.61
N VAL A 354 -13.24 -19.18 -3.32
CA VAL A 354 -13.61 -20.50 -2.80
C VAL A 354 -15.00 -20.93 -3.24
N SER A 355 -15.98 -20.02 -3.27
CA SER A 355 -17.31 -20.35 -3.80
C SER A 355 -17.22 -20.83 -5.26
N SER A 356 -16.35 -20.21 -6.06
CA SER A 356 -16.12 -20.61 -7.46
C SER A 356 -15.46 -21.99 -7.55
N LYS A 357 -14.45 -22.26 -6.71
CA LYS A 357 -13.78 -23.58 -6.63
C LYS A 357 -14.75 -24.68 -6.18
N MET A 358 -15.53 -24.44 -5.13
CA MET A 358 -16.54 -25.36 -4.63
C MET A 358 -17.62 -25.65 -5.68
N PHE A 359 -18.06 -24.63 -6.42
CA PHE A 359 -19.01 -24.80 -7.52
C PHE A 359 -18.43 -25.67 -8.65
N ALA A 360 -17.17 -25.43 -9.05
CA ALA A 360 -16.49 -26.24 -10.05
C ALA A 360 -16.34 -27.70 -9.64
N VAL A 361 -15.98 -27.94 -8.37
CA VAL A 361 -15.92 -29.28 -7.75
C VAL A 361 -17.29 -29.94 -7.78
N LYS A 362 -18.35 -29.25 -7.33
CA LYS A 362 -19.72 -29.77 -7.35
C LYS A 362 -20.19 -30.14 -8.77
N GLY A 363 -19.88 -29.31 -9.76
CA GLY A 363 -20.29 -29.52 -11.16
C GLY A 363 -19.56 -30.68 -11.87
N ASN A 364 -18.33 -31.00 -11.45
CA ASN A 364 -17.48 -32.00 -12.13
C ASN A 364 -17.32 -33.34 -11.36
N LEU A 365 -17.67 -33.42 -10.07
CA LEU A 365 -17.49 -34.63 -9.24
C LEU A 365 -18.76 -35.46 -9.02
N LEU A 366 -19.89 -35.09 -9.62
CA LEU A 366 -21.04 -35.99 -9.74
C LEU A 366 -21.08 -36.57 -11.15
N PRO A 367 -20.50 -37.77 -11.39
CA PRO A 367 -20.77 -38.50 -12.61
C PRO A 367 -22.23 -38.96 -12.57
N GLY A 368 -23.14 -38.23 -13.24
CA GLY A 368 -24.49 -38.73 -13.52
C GLY A 368 -25.69 -37.85 -13.17
N GLU A 369 -25.62 -36.53 -13.36
CA GLU A 369 -26.82 -35.74 -13.71
C GLU A 369 -26.65 -35.06 -15.06
#